data_AF-A0A942B4W8-F1
#
_entry.id   AF-A0A942B4W8-F1
#
_cell.length_a   1.000
_cell.length_b   1.000
_cell.length_c   1.000
_cell.angle_alpha   90.00
_cell.angle_beta   90.00
_cell.angle_gamma   90.00
#
_symmetry.space_group_name_H-M   'P 1'
#
loop_
_entity.id
_entity.type
_entity.pdbx_description
1 polymer ?
#
loop_
_entity_poly.entity_id
_entity_poly.type
_entity_poly.pdbx_seq_one_letter_code
_entity_poly.pdbx_strand_id
1 'polypeptide(L)'
;MEFAELVDAQLRNARALVGTGNPPQPPAPGQPLPHPEPPAGWSGVAQHRAVEQSGDLGRTRNVVDDAKARVHTAVSRVESVGPRALQQLNTVESGWVQERAALRSQRGTPEGMIGLAQAGQQRLAESRQIVSSAVAEYAQSAEAVRAAQRQLPGGVAAPLAHVDPKPPPTPTESDKGAPDPDDVRPYACYLGSKDNDPVKICGPKPALHTWYVENGRFVQVEGDKVTPDAKVEISAGPGEIMETSIDPGGNVGEVKVWLSGPPSPQDFQKWSEGGQRDVNFWWPNPDGSIGVDRRWGNGEVIYQGSLPPGPEWGY
;
A
#
# COMPACT_ATOMS: atom_id res chain seq x y z
N MET A 1 47.83 -34.19 -3.15
CA MET A 1 46.71 -34.06 -2.20
C MET A 1 46.28 -35.48 -1.88
N GLU A 2 46.51 -35.92 -0.64
CA GLU A 2 46.14 -37.27 -0.18
C GLU A 2 44.59 -37.34 -0.12
N PHE A 3 43.96 -38.45 -0.53
CA PHE A 3 42.48 -38.56 -0.57
C PHE A 3 41.82 -38.15 0.75
N ALA A 4 42.48 -38.39 1.87
CA ALA A 4 42.00 -37.99 3.19
C ALA A 4 41.88 -36.47 3.37
N GLU A 5 42.82 -35.69 2.81
CA GLU A 5 42.78 -34.22 2.85
C GLU A 5 41.61 -33.67 2.04
N LEU A 6 41.26 -34.34 0.94
CA LEU A 6 40.11 -33.99 0.13
C LEU A 6 38.81 -34.20 0.93
N VAL A 7 38.68 -35.32 1.64
CA VAL A 7 37.50 -35.58 2.50
C VAL A 7 37.41 -34.52 3.59
N ASP A 8 38.51 -34.19 4.28
CA ASP A 8 38.55 -33.15 5.31
C ASP A 8 38.15 -31.77 4.76
N ALA A 9 38.59 -31.42 3.54
CA ALA A 9 38.21 -30.19 2.88
C ALA A 9 36.71 -30.14 2.53
N GLN A 10 36.16 -31.24 2.03
CA GLN A 10 34.74 -31.32 1.67
C GLN A 10 33.82 -31.29 2.88
N LEU A 11 34.18 -31.92 4.00
CA LEU A 11 33.42 -31.83 5.25
C LEU A 11 33.41 -30.38 5.79
N ARG A 12 34.56 -29.69 5.76
CA ARG A 12 34.63 -28.25 6.10
C ARG A 12 33.75 -27.40 5.20
N ASN A 13 33.72 -27.67 3.89
CA ASN A 13 32.85 -26.96 2.95
C ASN A 13 31.36 -27.22 3.25
N ALA A 14 30.99 -28.46 3.56
CA ALA A 14 29.61 -28.80 3.94
C ALA A 14 29.17 -28.02 5.19
N ARG A 15 30.04 -27.91 6.20
CA ARG A 15 29.79 -27.09 7.39
C ARG A 15 29.61 -25.60 7.04
N ALA A 16 30.47 -25.07 6.18
CA ALA A 16 30.38 -23.67 5.75
C ALA A 16 29.05 -23.38 5.03
N LEU A 17 28.52 -24.34 4.25
CA LEU A 17 27.23 -24.21 3.57
C LEU A 17 26.04 -24.19 4.54
N VAL A 18 26.11 -24.91 5.66
CA VAL A 18 25.06 -24.87 6.71
C VAL A 18 25.09 -23.57 7.51
N GLY A 19 26.26 -22.92 7.58
CA GLY A 19 26.43 -21.63 8.25
C GLY A 19 26.56 -21.74 9.77
N THR A 20 26.10 -20.72 10.49
CA THR A 20 26.29 -20.59 11.95
C THR A 20 25.22 -21.28 12.79
N GLY A 21 24.10 -21.67 12.18
CA GLY A 21 22.97 -22.27 12.89
C GLY A 21 22.12 -21.28 13.71
N ASN A 22 22.34 -19.97 13.59
CA ASN A 22 21.58 -18.96 14.32
C ASN A 22 20.67 -18.18 13.36
N PRO A 23 19.38 -18.54 13.24
CA PRO A 23 18.45 -17.78 12.41
C PRO A 23 18.04 -16.47 13.10
N PRO A 24 17.70 -15.43 12.31
CA PRO A 24 17.12 -14.21 12.85
C PRO A 24 15.75 -14.53 13.49
N GLN A 25 15.53 -14.06 14.72
CA GLN A 25 14.23 -14.19 15.38
C GLN A 25 13.31 -13.02 15.01
N PRO A 26 12.09 -13.30 14.51
CA PRO A 26 11.12 -12.26 14.25
C PRO A 26 10.56 -11.72 15.57
N PRO A 27 10.15 -10.44 15.62
CA PRO A 27 9.45 -9.90 16.78
C PRO A 27 8.15 -10.67 17.01
N ALA A 28 7.78 -10.84 18.28
CA ALA A 28 6.54 -11.50 18.66
C ALA A 28 5.32 -10.79 18.02
N PRO A 29 4.26 -11.54 17.66
CA PRO A 29 3.03 -10.92 17.19
C PRO A 29 2.46 -9.99 18.28
N GLY A 30 2.10 -8.76 17.91
CA GLY A 30 1.34 -7.86 18.77
C GLY A 30 -0.08 -8.39 18.99
N GLN A 31 -0.74 -7.94 20.06
CA GLN A 31 -2.13 -8.30 20.32
C GLN A 31 -3.08 -7.67 19.28
N PRO A 32 -4.16 -8.37 18.89
CA PRO A 32 -5.22 -7.79 18.08
C PRO A 32 -5.82 -6.56 18.76
N LEU A 33 -5.98 -5.47 18.02
CA LEU A 33 -6.70 -4.30 18.50
C LEU A 33 -8.21 -4.57 18.46
N PRO A 34 -8.98 -4.18 19.48
CA PRO A 34 -10.43 -4.34 19.48
C PRO A 34 -11.07 -3.53 18.36
N HIS A 35 -12.23 -4.00 17.88
CA HIS A 35 -13.04 -3.24 16.95
C HIS A 35 -13.60 -2.00 17.65
N PRO A 36 -13.53 -0.81 17.03
CA PRO A 36 -14.16 0.37 17.57
C PRO A 36 -15.69 0.19 17.54
N GLU A 37 -16.36 0.44 18.67
CA GLU A 37 -17.81 0.48 18.72
C GLU A 37 -18.33 1.83 18.20
N PRO A 38 -19.47 1.85 17.49
CA PRO A 38 -20.12 3.09 17.10
C PRO A 38 -20.50 3.93 18.34
N PRO A 39 -20.37 5.26 18.30
CA PRO A 39 -20.87 6.13 19.37
C PRO A 39 -22.35 5.92 19.68
N ALA A 40 -22.71 5.96 20.96
CA ALA A 40 -24.08 5.80 21.40
C ALA A 40 -25.00 6.88 20.79
N GLY A 41 -26.13 6.45 20.22
CA GLY A 41 -27.13 7.34 19.59
C GLY A 41 -26.83 7.73 18.14
N TRP A 42 -25.68 7.33 17.57
CA TRP A 42 -25.41 7.52 16.15
C TRP A 42 -26.21 6.53 15.31
N SER A 43 -27.05 7.04 14.40
CA SER A 43 -27.89 6.23 13.53
C SER A 43 -28.05 6.87 12.15
N GLY A 44 -28.37 6.05 11.14
CA GLY A 44 -28.59 6.49 9.76
C GLY A 44 -27.63 5.85 8.75
N VAL A 45 -27.67 6.31 7.49
CA VAL A 45 -26.89 5.74 6.38
C VAL A 45 -25.38 5.82 6.63
N ALA A 46 -24.91 6.92 7.25
CA ALA A 46 -23.52 7.09 7.66
C ALA A 46 -23.04 6.01 8.63
N GLN A 47 -23.85 5.74 9.66
CA GLN A 47 -23.57 4.71 10.66
C GLN A 47 -23.51 3.34 9.99
N HIS A 48 -24.44 3.04 9.08
CA HIS A 48 -24.44 1.79 8.33
C HIS A 48 -23.15 1.61 7.51
N ARG A 49 -22.77 2.62 6.73
CA ARG A 49 -21.54 2.61 5.93
C ARG A 49 -20.29 2.49 6.80
N ALA A 50 -20.25 3.17 7.94
CA ALA A 50 -19.12 3.08 8.87
C ALA A 50 -19.01 1.69 9.52
N VAL A 51 -20.13 1.04 9.82
CA VAL A 51 -20.17 -0.35 10.31
C VAL A 51 -19.68 -1.31 9.23
N GLU A 52 -20.14 -1.17 7.98
CA GLU A 52 -19.66 -1.95 6.85
C GLU A 52 -18.15 -1.78 6.65
N GLN A 53 -17.66 -0.54 6.60
CA GLN A 53 -16.25 -0.22 6.46
C GLN A 53 -15.40 -0.76 7.62
N SER A 54 -15.93 -0.72 8.85
CA SER A 54 -15.28 -1.30 10.03
C SER A 54 -15.22 -2.82 9.94
N GLY A 55 -16.25 -3.45 9.38
CA GLY A 55 -16.26 -4.87 9.04
C GLY A 55 -15.18 -5.22 8.01
N ASP A 56 -15.01 -4.42 6.97
CA ASP A 56 -14.01 -4.61 5.91
C ASP A 56 -12.58 -4.46 6.44
N LEU A 57 -12.34 -3.43 7.27
CA LEU A 57 -11.09 -3.25 7.99
C LEU A 57 -10.82 -4.43 8.94
N GLY A 58 -11.85 -4.92 9.62
CA GLY A 58 -11.76 -6.10 10.47
C GLY A 58 -11.34 -7.35 9.71
N ARG A 59 -11.98 -7.62 8.57
CA ARG A 59 -11.61 -8.72 7.67
C ARG A 59 -10.17 -8.59 7.18
N THR A 60 -9.76 -7.37 6.82
CA THR A 60 -8.39 -7.07 6.37
C THR A 60 -7.37 -7.33 7.48
N ARG A 61 -7.63 -6.87 8.72
CA ARG A 61 -6.77 -7.15 9.88
C ARG A 61 -6.62 -8.65 10.13
N ASN A 62 -7.70 -9.41 10.06
CA ASN A 62 -7.65 -10.86 10.23
C ASN A 62 -6.74 -11.53 9.18
N VAL A 63 -6.80 -11.10 7.91
CA VAL A 63 -5.91 -11.61 6.86
C VAL A 63 -4.43 -11.30 7.18
N VAL A 64 -4.13 -10.10 7.66
CA VAL A 64 -2.78 -9.69 8.04
C VAL A 64 -2.28 -10.48 9.25
N ASP A 65 -3.11 -10.66 10.27
CA ASP A 65 -2.78 -11.40 11.48
C ASP A 65 -2.55 -12.89 11.18
N ASP A 66 -3.37 -13.49 10.33
CA ASP A 66 -3.17 -14.85 9.83
C ASP A 66 -1.86 -14.99 9.05
N ALA A 67 -1.54 -14.02 8.18
CA ALA A 67 -0.27 -14.00 7.45
C ALA A 67 0.92 -13.91 8.41
N LYS A 68 0.83 -13.05 9.45
CA LYS A 68 1.83 -12.95 10.53
C LYS A 68 2.02 -14.28 11.25
N ALA A 69 0.94 -14.95 11.64
CA ALA A 69 0.98 -16.24 12.32
C ALA A 69 1.62 -17.34 11.45
N ARG A 70 1.33 -17.35 10.15
CA ARG A 70 1.94 -18.27 9.17
C ARG A 70 3.43 -18.03 9.01
N VAL A 71 3.86 -16.77 8.89
CA VAL A 71 5.29 -16.41 8.82
C VAL A 71 6.01 -16.82 10.10
N HIS A 72 5.44 -16.50 11.26
CA HIS A 72 6.02 -16.90 12.55
C HIS A 72 6.22 -18.42 12.61
N THR A 73 5.19 -19.19 12.25
CA THR A 73 5.27 -20.67 12.21
C THR A 73 6.35 -21.16 11.24
N ALA A 74 6.45 -20.57 10.05
CA ALA A 74 7.45 -20.93 9.04
C ALA A 74 8.88 -20.65 9.51
N VAL A 75 9.09 -19.55 10.22
CA VAL A 75 10.39 -19.19 10.79
C VAL A 75 10.73 -20.09 11.98
N SER A 76 9.80 -20.35 12.89
CA SER A 76 10.01 -21.28 14.01
C SER A 76 10.39 -22.70 13.55
N ARG A 77 9.87 -23.17 12.41
CA ARG A 77 10.27 -24.48 11.84
C ARG A 77 11.75 -24.56 11.49
N VAL A 78 12.34 -23.47 11.02
CA VAL A 78 13.75 -23.44 10.59
C VAL A 78 14.74 -23.08 11.70
N GLU A 79 14.25 -22.74 12.90
CA GLU A 79 15.08 -22.44 14.07
C GLU A 79 16.03 -23.59 14.43
N SER A 80 15.56 -24.82 14.29
CA SER A 80 16.34 -26.01 14.64
C SER A 80 17.14 -26.62 13.48
N VAL A 81 16.91 -26.19 12.23
CA VAL A 81 17.51 -26.82 11.04
C VAL A 81 19.02 -26.70 11.03
N GLY A 82 19.53 -25.48 11.19
CA GLY A 82 20.97 -25.21 11.21
C GLY A 82 21.69 -25.92 12.36
N PRO A 83 21.26 -25.76 13.64
CA PRO A 83 21.86 -26.47 14.77
C PRO A 83 21.85 -27.99 14.62
N ARG A 84 20.74 -28.57 14.16
CA ARG A 84 20.62 -30.01 13.90
C ARG A 84 21.58 -30.48 12.80
N ALA A 85 21.64 -29.77 11.68
CA ALA A 85 22.54 -30.12 10.58
C ALA A 85 24.02 -30.04 11.01
N LEU A 86 24.39 -29.01 11.79
CA LEU A 86 25.74 -28.90 12.37
C LEU A 86 26.06 -30.03 13.34
N GLN A 87 25.09 -30.44 14.18
CA GLN A 87 25.26 -31.58 15.07
C GLN A 87 25.48 -32.88 14.28
N GLN A 88 24.70 -33.12 13.23
CA GLN A 88 24.87 -34.29 12.36
C GLN A 88 26.22 -34.29 11.64
N LEU A 89 26.67 -33.14 11.13
CA LEU A 89 28.00 -33.01 10.53
C LEU A 89 29.13 -33.28 11.52
N ASN A 90 29.00 -32.86 12.79
CA ASN A 90 29.96 -33.23 13.83
C ASN A 90 30.05 -34.76 14.01
N THR A 91 28.91 -35.47 13.93
CA THR A 91 28.88 -36.94 13.99
C THR A 91 29.60 -37.56 12.78
N VAL A 92 29.41 -37.03 11.57
CA VAL A 92 30.12 -37.48 10.36
C VAL A 92 31.63 -37.24 10.48
N GLU A 93 32.05 -36.05 10.92
CA GLU A 93 33.47 -35.70 11.10
C GLU A 93 34.15 -36.59 12.15
N SER A 94 33.50 -36.82 13.29
CA SER A 94 34.03 -37.71 14.32
C SER A 94 34.11 -39.17 13.86
N GLY A 95 33.12 -39.65 13.11
CA GLY A 95 33.15 -40.98 12.49
C GLY A 95 34.33 -41.13 11.51
N TRP A 96 34.55 -40.11 10.68
CA TRP A 96 35.68 -40.08 9.74
C TRP A 96 37.04 -40.15 10.45
N VAL A 97 37.22 -39.37 11.53
CA VAL A 97 38.45 -39.40 12.34
C VAL A 97 38.70 -40.78 12.96
N GLN A 98 37.64 -41.43 13.46
CA GLN A 98 37.73 -42.77 14.03
C GLN A 98 38.09 -43.84 12.98
N GLU A 99 37.47 -43.81 11.80
CA GLU A 99 37.76 -44.73 10.69
C GLU A 99 39.19 -44.59 10.19
N ARG A 100 39.68 -43.36 10.05
CA ARG A 100 41.08 -43.09 9.73
C ARG A 100 42.04 -43.64 10.78
N ALA A 101 41.70 -43.51 12.06
CA ALA A 101 42.52 -44.02 13.15
C ALA A 101 42.56 -45.56 13.14
N ALA A 102 41.43 -46.21 12.88
CA ALA A 102 41.34 -47.67 12.79
C ALA A 102 42.17 -48.25 11.63
N LEU A 103 42.23 -47.54 10.49
CA LEU A 103 42.99 -47.96 9.30
C LEU A 103 44.48 -47.61 9.35
N ARG A 104 44.94 -46.96 10.42
CA ARG A 104 46.32 -46.44 10.53
C ARG A 104 47.39 -47.53 10.46
N SER A 105 47.09 -48.74 10.93
CA SER A 105 48.01 -49.89 10.89
C SER A 105 48.19 -50.48 9.48
N GLN A 106 47.27 -50.18 8.56
CA GLN A 106 47.28 -50.67 7.16
C GLN A 106 47.74 -49.59 6.18
N ARG A 107 48.39 -48.53 6.69
CA ARG A 107 48.79 -47.39 5.87
C ARG A 107 49.79 -47.81 4.79
N GLY A 108 49.49 -47.48 3.54
CA GLY A 108 50.34 -47.80 2.39
C GLY A 108 50.10 -49.18 1.77
N THR A 109 49.18 -49.99 2.30
CA THR A 109 48.75 -51.22 1.64
C THR A 109 47.57 -50.96 0.70
N PRO A 110 47.37 -51.78 -0.34
CA PRO A 110 46.20 -51.70 -1.21
C PRO A 110 44.87 -51.78 -0.42
N GLU A 111 44.79 -52.67 0.57
CA GLU A 111 43.59 -52.88 1.38
C GLU A 111 43.27 -51.65 2.24
N GLY A 112 44.28 -51.04 2.86
CA GLY A 112 44.13 -49.81 3.63
C GLY A 112 43.71 -48.62 2.76
N MET A 113 44.23 -48.52 1.53
CA MET A 113 43.81 -47.49 0.57
C MET A 113 42.36 -47.67 0.11
N ILE A 114 41.93 -48.90 -0.19
CA ILE A 114 40.55 -49.20 -0.57
C ILE A 114 39.59 -48.92 0.59
N GLY A 115 39.91 -49.38 1.80
CA GLY A 115 39.10 -49.14 2.99
C GLY A 115 38.95 -47.65 3.30
N LEU A 116 40.04 -46.88 3.19
CA LEU A 116 40.01 -45.43 3.37
C LEU A 116 39.16 -44.73 2.30
N ALA A 117 39.26 -45.17 1.04
CA ALA A 117 38.47 -44.64 -0.06
C ALA A 117 36.97 -44.87 0.17
N GLN A 118 36.58 -46.08 0.57
CA GLN A 118 35.19 -46.45 0.86
C GLN A 118 34.63 -45.66 2.06
N ALA A 119 35.37 -45.61 3.17
CA ALA A 119 34.99 -44.83 4.35
C ALA A 119 34.81 -43.34 4.00
N GLY A 120 35.76 -42.76 3.26
CA GLY A 120 35.66 -41.37 2.82
C GLY A 120 34.46 -41.12 1.91
N GLN A 121 34.21 -41.99 0.93
CA GLN A 121 33.04 -41.88 0.06
C GLN A 121 31.72 -41.95 0.84
N GLN A 122 31.62 -42.84 1.83
CA GLN A 122 30.46 -42.95 2.70
C GLN A 122 30.22 -41.63 3.47
N ARG A 123 31.25 -41.08 4.11
CA ARG A 123 31.15 -39.83 4.88
C ARG A 123 30.79 -38.63 4.01
N LEU A 124 31.27 -38.60 2.77
CA LEU A 124 30.88 -37.59 1.78
C LEU A 124 29.43 -37.74 1.31
N ALA A 125 28.92 -38.97 1.19
CA ALA A 125 27.51 -39.19 0.85
C ALA A 125 26.59 -38.75 2.00
N GLU A 126 26.94 -39.09 3.24
CA GLU A 126 26.22 -38.67 4.45
C GLU A 126 26.18 -37.14 4.58
N SER A 127 27.32 -36.45 4.40
CA SER A 127 27.38 -34.98 4.49
C SER A 127 26.55 -34.28 3.42
N ARG A 128 26.58 -34.78 2.18
CA ARG A 128 25.71 -34.28 1.09
C ARG A 128 24.23 -34.45 1.41
N GLN A 129 23.85 -35.59 1.98
CA GLN A 129 22.47 -35.83 2.38
C GLN A 129 22.02 -34.83 3.45
N ILE A 130 22.86 -34.58 4.47
CA ILE A 130 22.57 -33.59 5.53
C ILE A 130 22.37 -32.19 4.94
N VAL A 131 23.29 -31.72 4.09
CA VAL A 131 23.18 -30.39 3.45
C VAL A 131 21.93 -30.30 2.57
N SER A 132 21.67 -31.32 1.74
CA SER A 132 20.49 -31.32 0.86
C SER A 132 19.17 -31.29 1.64
N SER A 133 19.11 -31.98 2.78
CA SER A 133 17.93 -32.01 3.64
C SER A 133 17.70 -30.65 4.29
N ALA A 134 18.77 -30.01 4.81
CA ALA A 134 18.70 -28.65 5.34
C ALA A 134 18.22 -27.65 4.27
N VAL A 135 18.76 -27.71 3.05
CA VAL A 135 18.34 -26.84 1.93
C VAL A 135 16.86 -27.03 1.60
N ALA A 136 16.37 -28.27 1.55
CA ALA A 136 14.96 -28.55 1.27
C ALA A 136 14.02 -27.98 2.34
N GLU A 137 14.39 -28.12 3.62
CA GLU A 137 13.62 -27.55 4.73
C GLU A 137 13.60 -26.01 4.69
N TYR A 138 14.74 -25.37 4.43
CA TYR A 138 14.79 -23.91 4.23
C TYR A 138 13.94 -23.46 3.03
N ALA A 139 14.00 -24.18 1.90
CA ALA A 139 13.22 -23.86 0.71
C ALA A 139 11.70 -23.97 0.97
N GLN A 140 11.28 -24.98 1.73
CA GLN A 140 9.88 -25.15 2.12
C GLN A 140 9.38 -23.99 2.99
N SER A 141 10.16 -23.56 3.98
CA SER A 141 9.80 -22.40 4.80
C SER A 141 9.82 -21.09 4.01
N ALA A 142 10.78 -20.90 3.10
CA ALA A 142 10.79 -19.74 2.21
C ALA A 142 9.53 -19.68 1.34
N GLU A 143 9.06 -20.82 0.82
CA GLU A 143 7.81 -20.87 0.05
C GLU A 143 6.57 -20.59 0.92
N ALA A 144 6.56 -21.06 2.17
CA ALA A 144 5.49 -20.74 3.11
C ALA A 144 5.40 -19.22 3.39
N VAL A 145 6.56 -18.55 3.52
CA VAL A 145 6.62 -17.08 3.66
C VAL A 145 6.11 -16.38 2.39
N ARG A 146 6.56 -16.80 1.20
CA ARG A 146 6.06 -16.23 -0.08
C ARG A 146 4.56 -16.43 -0.25
N ALA A 147 4.04 -17.60 0.14
CA ALA A 147 2.61 -17.88 0.09
C ALA A 147 1.81 -16.97 1.03
N ALA A 148 2.30 -16.74 2.26
CA ALA A 148 1.69 -15.78 3.18
C ALA A 148 1.74 -14.35 2.64
N GLN A 149 2.85 -13.94 2.01
CA GLN A 149 2.97 -12.63 1.39
C GLN A 149 1.98 -12.43 0.23
N ARG A 150 1.75 -13.45 -0.60
CA ARG A 150 0.76 -13.39 -1.71
C ARG A 150 -0.68 -13.27 -1.23
N GLN A 151 -0.97 -13.67 0.01
CA GLN A 151 -2.29 -13.53 0.63
C GLN A 151 -2.53 -12.15 1.22
N LEU A 152 -1.48 -11.34 1.39
CA LEU A 152 -1.65 -9.97 1.84
C LEU A 152 -2.47 -9.20 0.79
N PRO A 153 -3.41 -8.35 1.22
CA PRO A 153 -4.18 -7.53 0.30
C PRO A 153 -3.24 -6.70 -0.57
N GLY A 154 -3.16 -7.04 -1.86
CA GLY A 154 -2.33 -6.31 -2.83
C GLY A 154 -3.01 -5.00 -3.17
N GLY A 155 -2.37 -3.87 -2.87
CA GLY A 155 -2.81 -2.56 -3.36
C GLY A 155 -4.24 -2.19 -2.97
N VAL A 156 -4.75 -2.67 -1.84
CA VAL A 156 -5.91 -2.02 -1.22
C VAL A 156 -5.39 -0.65 -0.83
N ALA A 157 -5.67 0.36 -1.67
CA ALA A 157 -5.58 1.74 -1.26
C ALA A 157 -6.23 1.76 0.12
N ALA A 158 -5.46 2.13 1.15
CA ALA A 158 -6.03 2.33 2.46
C ALA A 158 -7.29 3.17 2.21
N PRO A 159 -8.49 2.72 2.64
CA PRO A 159 -9.62 3.62 2.62
C PRO A 159 -9.12 4.83 3.38
N LEU A 160 -9.11 5.99 2.69
CA LEU A 160 -8.53 7.21 3.22
C LEU A 160 -9.00 7.31 4.66
N ALA A 161 -8.02 7.43 5.56
CA ALA A 161 -8.28 7.61 6.97
C ALA A 161 -9.41 8.62 7.09
N HIS A 162 -10.43 8.26 7.88
CA HIS A 162 -11.41 9.22 8.35
C HIS A 162 -10.64 10.50 8.67
N VAL A 163 -10.89 11.56 7.90
CA VAL A 163 -10.37 12.87 8.24
C VAL A 163 -11.04 13.18 9.55
N ASP A 164 -10.29 13.16 10.65
CA ASP A 164 -10.78 13.67 11.93
C ASP A 164 -11.30 15.08 11.61
N PRO A 165 -12.60 15.37 11.78
CA PRO A 165 -13.08 16.72 11.55
C PRO A 165 -12.32 17.61 12.52
N LYS A 166 -11.39 18.42 11.99
CA LYS A 166 -10.80 19.49 12.80
C LYS A 166 -11.96 20.36 13.27
N PRO A 167 -12.02 20.73 14.56
CA PRO A 167 -13.02 21.68 15.03
C PRO A 167 -12.95 22.94 14.16
N PRO A 168 -14.10 23.52 13.77
CA PRO A 168 -14.13 24.68 12.90
C PRO A 168 -13.27 25.80 13.49
N PRO A 169 -12.51 26.54 12.67
CA PRO A 169 -11.77 27.70 13.15
C PRO A 169 -12.75 28.72 13.76
N THR A 170 -12.30 29.41 14.81
CA THR A 170 -13.06 30.47 15.45
C THR A 170 -13.32 31.59 14.42
N PRO A 171 -14.57 32.08 14.25
CA PRO A 171 -14.87 33.17 13.33
C PRO A 171 -13.97 34.38 13.63
N THR A 172 -13.36 34.97 12.61
CA THR A 172 -12.56 36.20 12.76
C THR A 172 -13.35 37.40 12.27
N GLU A 173 -13.03 38.60 12.74
CA GLU A 173 -13.82 39.80 12.48
C GLU A 173 -13.96 40.19 11.00
N SER A 174 -13.22 39.57 10.05
CA SER A 174 -13.46 39.76 8.62
C SER A 174 -14.78 39.13 8.13
N ASP A 175 -15.43 38.29 8.94
CA ASP A 175 -16.74 37.68 8.66
C ASP A 175 -17.92 38.67 8.75
N LYS A 176 -17.66 39.96 9.02
CA LYS A 176 -18.68 41.02 9.14
C LYS A 176 -18.61 42.11 8.07
N GLY A 177 -17.66 42.02 7.13
CA GLY A 177 -17.57 42.93 5.99
C GLY A 177 -18.40 42.46 4.80
N ALA A 178 -18.98 43.40 4.05
CA ALA A 178 -19.69 43.07 2.81
C ALA A 178 -18.80 42.27 1.85
N PRO A 179 -19.35 41.26 1.15
CA PRO A 179 -18.56 40.36 0.33
C PRO A 179 -17.85 41.12 -0.78
N ASP A 180 -16.54 40.90 -0.89
CA ASP A 180 -15.82 41.10 -2.15
C ASP A 180 -16.34 40.01 -3.12
N PRO A 181 -16.96 40.37 -4.25
CA PRO A 181 -17.49 39.39 -5.20
C PRO A 181 -16.40 38.47 -5.78
N ASP A 182 -15.12 38.83 -5.65
CA ASP A 182 -13.99 38.02 -6.11
C ASP A 182 -13.36 37.14 -4.98
N ASP A 183 -13.89 37.19 -3.75
CA ASP A 183 -13.35 36.45 -2.60
C ASP A 183 -14.21 35.23 -2.20
N VAL A 184 -14.06 34.14 -2.96
CA VAL A 184 -14.84 32.88 -2.85
C VAL A 184 -14.34 31.92 -1.73
N ARG A 185 -13.51 32.40 -0.79
CA ARG A 185 -12.50 31.56 -0.12
C ARG A 185 -12.82 30.89 1.24
N PRO A 186 -14.01 30.98 1.86
CA PRO A 186 -14.33 30.06 2.98
C PRO A 186 -15.65 29.26 2.89
N TYR A 187 -16.40 29.29 1.78
CA TYR A 187 -17.80 28.81 1.78
C TYR A 187 -18.14 27.62 0.85
N ALA A 188 -17.17 26.92 0.27
CA ALA A 188 -17.41 25.80 -0.65
C ALA A 188 -16.98 24.44 -0.07
N CYS A 189 -17.73 23.37 -0.36
CA CYS A 189 -17.47 22.01 0.16
C CYS A 189 -17.57 20.95 -0.95
N TYR A 190 -16.54 20.11 -1.16
CA TYR A 190 -16.59 18.99 -2.11
C TYR A 190 -16.77 17.64 -1.40
N LEU A 191 -17.78 16.86 -1.81
CA LEU A 191 -18.20 15.63 -1.13
C LEU A 191 -17.90 14.32 -1.90
N GLY A 192 -17.40 14.41 -3.14
CA GLY A 192 -17.08 13.24 -3.97
C GLY A 192 -18.27 12.41 -4.47
N SER A 193 -19.44 12.46 -3.81
CA SER A 193 -20.65 11.74 -4.23
C SER A 193 -21.95 12.38 -3.72
N LYS A 194 -23.08 11.97 -4.30
CA LYS A 194 -24.42 12.41 -3.86
C LYS A 194 -24.76 11.99 -2.41
N ASP A 195 -24.16 10.93 -1.90
CA ASP A 195 -24.67 10.27 -0.69
C ASP A 195 -23.82 10.49 0.57
N ASN A 196 -22.77 11.31 0.52
CA ASN A 196 -21.85 11.52 1.66
C ASN A 196 -22.32 12.63 2.63
N ASP A 197 -23.39 12.34 3.36
CA ASP A 197 -23.93 13.04 4.56
C ASP A 197 -24.35 14.52 4.44
N PRO A 198 -25.26 14.99 5.32
CA PRO A 198 -25.96 16.26 5.16
C PRO A 198 -25.06 17.45 5.52
N VAL A 199 -24.13 17.86 4.65
CA VAL A 199 -23.35 19.15 4.57
C VAL A 199 -22.74 19.72 5.87
N LYS A 200 -22.94 19.04 7.01
CA LYS A 200 -22.64 19.49 8.38
C LYS A 200 -21.19 19.25 8.77
N ILE A 201 -20.41 18.64 7.88
CA ILE A 201 -19.04 18.17 8.11
C ILE A 201 -18.00 19.24 7.73
N CYS A 202 -18.39 20.27 6.96
CA CYS A 202 -17.45 21.21 6.36
C CYS A 202 -17.82 22.67 6.68
N GLY A 203 -16.88 23.43 7.26
CA GLY A 203 -16.91 24.90 7.33
C GLY A 203 -18.05 25.56 8.14
N PRO A 204 -18.12 26.90 8.16
CA PRO A 204 -19.21 27.63 8.81
C PRO A 204 -20.55 27.28 8.15
N LYS A 205 -21.61 27.21 8.96
CA LYS A 205 -22.96 26.87 8.51
C LYS A 205 -23.74 28.13 8.14
N PRO A 206 -24.42 28.17 6.97
CA PRO A 206 -24.40 27.17 5.89
C PRO A 206 -23.22 27.37 4.91
N ALA A 207 -22.81 26.29 4.23
CA ALA A 207 -21.94 26.40 3.06
C ALA A 207 -22.69 27.14 1.95
N LEU A 208 -22.04 28.11 1.29
CA LEU A 208 -22.61 28.81 0.12
C LEU A 208 -22.68 27.87 -1.08
N HIS A 209 -21.68 27.00 -1.26
CA HIS A 209 -21.65 26.05 -2.36
C HIS A 209 -21.30 24.64 -1.90
N THR A 210 -22.01 23.64 -2.43
CA THR A 210 -21.65 22.23 -2.28
C THR A 210 -21.39 21.62 -3.66
N TRP A 211 -20.23 20.98 -3.81
CA TRP A 211 -19.81 20.29 -5.02
C TRP A 211 -19.84 18.77 -4.80
N TYR A 212 -20.33 18.01 -5.77
CA TYR A 212 -20.31 16.55 -5.73
C TYR A 212 -20.39 15.94 -7.13
N VAL A 213 -20.12 14.63 -7.22
CA VAL A 213 -20.31 13.88 -8.46
C VAL A 213 -21.60 13.06 -8.36
N GLU A 214 -22.46 13.20 -9.36
CA GLU A 214 -23.70 12.42 -9.51
C GLU A 214 -23.72 11.76 -10.87
N ASN A 215 -23.69 10.42 -10.90
CA ASN A 215 -23.73 9.63 -12.13
C ASN A 215 -22.67 10.08 -13.16
N GLY A 216 -21.45 10.40 -12.68
CA GLY A 216 -20.35 10.88 -13.53
C GLY A 216 -20.43 12.34 -13.95
N ARG A 217 -21.46 13.09 -13.52
CA ARG A 217 -21.57 14.54 -13.71
C ARG A 217 -21.02 15.30 -12.51
N PHE A 218 -20.31 16.40 -12.75
CA PHE A 218 -20.04 17.40 -11.73
C PHE A 218 -21.33 18.16 -11.42
N VAL A 219 -21.63 18.34 -10.14
CA VAL A 219 -22.78 19.11 -9.66
C VAL A 219 -22.33 20.10 -8.61
N GLN A 220 -22.65 21.37 -8.80
CA GLN A 220 -22.59 22.42 -7.80
C GLN A 220 -24.00 22.82 -7.41
N VAL A 221 -24.25 22.89 -6.10
CA VAL A 221 -25.45 23.48 -5.54
C VAL A 221 -25.11 24.72 -4.73
N GLU A 222 -25.92 25.77 -4.85
CA GLU A 222 -25.95 26.90 -3.93
C GLU A 222 -26.84 26.57 -2.72
N GLY A 223 -26.34 26.88 -1.53
CA GLY A 223 -27.00 26.60 -0.26
C GLY A 223 -26.73 25.18 0.28
N ASP A 224 -27.34 24.90 1.42
CA ASP A 224 -27.23 23.60 2.07
C ASP A 224 -28.02 22.57 1.24
N LYS A 225 -27.33 21.57 0.68
CA LYS A 225 -27.92 20.48 -0.11
C LYS A 225 -29.11 19.79 0.54
N VAL A 226 -29.24 19.81 1.87
CA VAL A 226 -30.39 19.21 2.56
C VAL A 226 -31.57 20.15 2.79
N THR A 227 -31.43 21.43 2.45
CA THR A 227 -32.56 22.36 2.50
C THR A 227 -33.34 22.33 1.18
N PRO A 228 -34.66 22.57 1.24
CA PRO A 228 -35.49 22.73 0.04
C PRO A 228 -35.09 23.93 -0.84
N ASP A 229 -34.33 24.87 -0.27
CA ASP A 229 -33.89 26.09 -0.94
C ASP A 229 -32.61 25.91 -1.75
N ALA A 230 -31.98 24.72 -1.69
CA ALA A 230 -30.79 24.41 -2.46
C ALA A 230 -31.07 24.47 -3.97
N LYS A 231 -30.23 25.21 -4.70
CA LYS A 231 -30.35 25.36 -6.15
C LYS A 231 -29.16 24.74 -6.84
N VAL A 232 -29.39 24.02 -7.93
CA VAL A 232 -28.29 23.54 -8.78
C VAL A 232 -27.80 24.71 -9.61
N GLU A 233 -26.58 25.17 -9.33
CA GLU A 233 -25.93 26.26 -10.08
C GLU A 233 -25.19 25.72 -11.31
N ILE A 234 -24.53 24.56 -11.16
CA ILE A 234 -23.76 23.95 -12.24
C ILE A 234 -24.07 22.46 -12.28
N SER A 235 -24.32 21.94 -13.49
CA SER A 235 -24.31 20.51 -13.77
C SER A 235 -23.59 20.27 -15.08
N ALA A 236 -22.43 19.61 -15.03
CA ALA A 236 -21.61 19.34 -16.21
C ALA A 236 -21.30 17.85 -16.33
N GLY A 237 -21.57 17.29 -17.50
CA GLY A 237 -21.18 15.94 -17.90
C GLY A 237 -19.74 15.89 -18.41
N PRO A 238 -19.19 14.68 -18.61
CA PRO A 238 -17.86 14.53 -19.18
C PRO A 238 -17.75 15.21 -20.56
N GLY A 239 -16.75 16.07 -20.71
CA GLY A 239 -16.54 16.90 -21.88
C GLY A 239 -17.49 18.09 -22.01
N GLU A 240 -18.16 18.50 -20.92
CA GLU A 240 -18.96 19.74 -20.85
C GLU A 240 -18.21 20.84 -20.07
N ILE A 241 -18.50 22.09 -20.41
CA ILE A 241 -17.98 23.27 -19.70
C ILE A 241 -18.73 23.39 -18.37
N MET A 242 -17.99 23.46 -17.27
CA MET A 242 -18.53 23.79 -15.96
C MET A 242 -18.75 25.30 -15.82
N GLU A 243 -17.73 26.07 -16.21
CA GLU A 243 -17.71 27.51 -16.03
C GLU A 243 -16.81 28.16 -17.09
N THR A 244 -17.11 29.41 -17.43
CA THR A 244 -16.31 30.23 -18.32
C THR A 244 -15.99 31.55 -17.63
N SER A 245 -14.71 31.83 -17.45
CA SER A 245 -14.23 33.11 -16.92
C SER A 245 -14.13 34.10 -18.07
N ILE A 246 -14.83 35.23 -17.96
CA ILE A 246 -14.83 36.31 -18.95
C ILE A 246 -13.94 37.43 -18.42
N ASP A 247 -13.01 37.90 -19.23
CA ASP A 247 -12.17 39.05 -18.91
C ASP A 247 -12.97 40.37 -18.90
N PRO A 248 -12.44 41.47 -18.34
CA PRO A 248 -13.14 42.77 -18.33
C PRO A 248 -13.46 43.33 -19.73
N GLY A 249 -12.83 42.82 -20.79
CA GLY A 249 -13.09 43.17 -22.18
C GLY A 249 -14.21 42.35 -22.83
N GLY A 250 -14.83 41.41 -22.11
CA GLY A 250 -15.88 40.54 -22.62
C GLY A 250 -15.36 39.31 -23.38
N ASN A 251 -14.06 39.04 -23.37
CA ASN A 251 -13.50 37.84 -23.99
C ASN A 251 -13.42 36.70 -22.98
N VAL A 252 -13.55 35.46 -23.46
CA VAL A 252 -13.33 34.29 -22.61
C VAL A 252 -11.84 34.17 -22.31
N GLY A 253 -11.47 34.31 -21.04
CA GLY A 253 -10.09 34.17 -20.56
C GLY A 253 -9.74 32.74 -20.11
N GLU A 254 -10.69 32.03 -19.49
CA GLU A 254 -10.50 30.65 -19.03
C GLU A 254 -11.77 29.82 -19.22
N VAL A 255 -11.62 28.55 -19.60
CA VAL A 255 -12.71 27.56 -19.57
C VAL A 255 -12.40 26.44 -18.58
N LYS A 256 -13.36 26.14 -17.70
CA LYS A 256 -13.28 25.01 -16.77
C LYS A 256 -14.10 23.85 -17.33
N VAL A 257 -13.50 22.68 -17.46
CA VAL A 257 -14.10 21.53 -18.15
C VAL A 257 -14.09 20.31 -17.23
N TRP A 258 -15.23 19.63 -17.14
CA TRP A 258 -15.35 18.35 -16.43
C TRP A 258 -15.05 17.19 -17.39
N LEU A 259 -14.19 16.25 -16.99
CA LEU A 259 -13.83 15.06 -17.75
C LEU A 259 -14.11 13.79 -16.94
N SER A 260 -14.23 12.66 -17.64
CA SER A 260 -14.38 11.34 -17.01
C SER A 260 -13.07 10.77 -16.46
N GLY A 261 -11.94 11.44 -16.73
CA GLY A 261 -10.60 11.03 -16.34
C GLY A 261 -9.55 12.09 -16.73
N PRO A 262 -8.25 11.82 -16.51
CA PRO A 262 -7.19 12.77 -16.82
C PRO A 262 -7.24 13.27 -18.27
N PRO A 263 -6.92 14.55 -18.53
CA PRO A 263 -7.00 15.12 -19.87
C PRO A 263 -6.01 14.46 -20.84
N SER A 264 -6.50 14.15 -22.04
CA SER A 264 -5.68 13.70 -23.16
C SER A 264 -5.16 14.88 -23.99
N PRO A 265 -4.15 14.68 -24.86
CA PRO A 265 -3.74 15.70 -25.82
C PRO A 265 -4.88 16.19 -26.73
N GLN A 266 -5.86 15.34 -27.01
CA GLN A 266 -7.04 15.70 -27.81
C GLN A 266 -7.98 16.63 -27.05
N ASP A 267 -8.14 16.42 -25.73
CA ASP A 267 -8.92 17.32 -24.88
C ASP A 267 -8.29 18.72 -24.86
N PHE A 268 -6.96 18.79 -24.74
CA PHE A 268 -6.27 20.07 -24.83
C PHE A 268 -6.48 20.75 -26.18
N GLN A 269 -6.32 20.02 -27.30
CA GLN A 269 -6.53 20.59 -28.64
C GLN A 269 -7.97 21.08 -28.85
N LYS A 270 -8.95 20.36 -28.31
CA LYS A 270 -10.38 20.71 -28.41
C LYS A 270 -10.68 22.03 -27.69
N TRP A 271 -10.16 22.21 -26.48
CA TRP A 271 -10.56 23.31 -25.59
C TRP A 271 -9.66 24.55 -25.66
N SER A 272 -8.50 24.43 -26.29
CA SER A 272 -7.55 25.53 -26.43
C SER A 272 -7.72 26.39 -27.68
N GLU A 273 -8.76 26.19 -28.53
CA GLU A 273 -9.00 26.88 -29.83
C GLU A 273 -7.90 27.88 -30.26
N GLY A 274 -6.90 27.41 -30.98
CA GLY A 274 -5.81 28.25 -31.53
C GLY A 274 -4.79 28.78 -30.52
N GLY A 275 -4.81 28.28 -29.28
CA GLY A 275 -3.92 28.63 -28.19
C GLY A 275 -4.31 29.90 -27.41
N GLN A 276 -5.56 30.35 -27.53
CA GLN A 276 -5.97 31.70 -27.09
C GLN A 276 -6.68 31.75 -25.72
N ARG A 277 -6.97 30.60 -25.10
CA ARG A 277 -7.73 30.54 -23.84
C ARG A 277 -7.09 29.59 -22.86
N ASP A 278 -7.05 29.98 -21.60
CA ASP A 278 -6.59 29.09 -20.53
C ASP A 278 -7.63 27.98 -20.32
N VAL A 279 -7.16 26.79 -19.98
CA VAL A 279 -8.03 25.63 -19.79
C VAL A 279 -7.75 25.00 -18.44
N ASN A 280 -8.82 24.72 -17.71
CA ASN A 280 -8.77 24.10 -16.40
C ASN A 280 -9.58 22.80 -16.42
N PHE A 281 -8.89 21.67 -16.53
CA PHE A 281 -9.50 20.34 -16.56
C PHE A 281 -9.71 19.79 -15.17
N TRP A 282 -10.90 19.28 -14.91
CA TRP A 282 -11.30 18.66 -13.65
C TRP A 282 -11.81 17.25 -13.94
N TRP A 283 -11.44 16.27 -13.14
CA TRP A 283 -11.93 14.90 -13.31
C TRP A 283 -12.01 14.16 -11.98
N PRO A 284 -12.86 13.12 -11.86
CA PRO A 284 -12.91 12.30 -10.67
C PRO A 284 -11.76 11.29 -10.71
N ASN A 285 -10.99 11.20 -9.64
CA ASN A 285 -10.02 10.12 -9.45
C ASN A 285 -10.69 8.89 -8.80
N PRO A 286 -10.15 7.68 -9.03
CA PRO A 286 -10.67 6.46 -8.41
C PRO A 286 -10.66 6.48 -6.87
N ASP A 287 -9.81 7.31 -6.27
CA ASP A 287 -9.68 7.48 -4.82
C ASP A 287 -10.67 8.51 -4.22
N GLY A 288 -11.56 9.09 -5.05
CA GLY A 288 -12.55 10.08 -4.64
C GLY A 288 -12.05 11.53 -4.63
N SER A 289 -10.77 11.78 -4.92
CA SER A 289 -10.24 13.13 -5.14
C SER A 289 -10.67 13.70 -6.50
N ILE A 290 -10.56 15.02 -6.67
CA ILE A 290 -10.65 15.65 -7.99
C ILE A 290 -9.25 15.88 -8.51
N GLY A 291 -8.91 15.32 -9.66
CA GLY A 291 -7.73 15.74 -10.39
C GLY A 291 -7.97 17.08 -11.08
N VAL A 292 -6.95 17.95 -11.06
CA VAL A 292 -6.98 19.26 -11.68
C VAL A 292 -5.73 19.44 -12.53
N ASP A 293 -5.92 19.96 -13.74
CA ASP A 293 -4.84 20.31 -14.67
C ASP A 293 -5.21 21.65 -15.33
N ARG A 294 -4.55 22.70 -14.86
CA ARG A 294 -4.72 24.07 -15.34
C ARG A 294 -3.55 24.43 -16.24
N ARG A 295 -3.87 24.91 -17.44
CA ARG A 295 -2.89 25.26 -18.47
C ARG A 295 -3.17 26.63 -19.04
N TRP A 296 -2.10 27.34 -19.40
CA TRP A 296 -2.19 28.54 -20.22
C TRP A 296 -2.68 28.18 -21.63
N GLY A 297 -3.21 29.15 -22.38
CA GLY A 297 -3.62 28.93 -23.77
C GLY A 297 -2.51 28.37 -24.68
N ASN A 298 -1.24 28.66 -24.39
CA ASN A 298 -0.10 28.09 -25.12
C ASN A 298 0.21 26.61 -24.77
N GLY A 299 -0.50 26.02 -23.81
CA GLY A 299 -0.37 24.62 -23.35
C GLY A 299 0.61 24.39 -22.22
N GLU A 300 1.26 25.44 -21.71
CA GLU A 300 2.11 25.36 -20.52
C GLU A 300 1.28 25.07 -19.27
N VAL A 301 1.74 24.14 -18.45
CA VAL A 301 1.05 23.72 -17.21
C VAL A 301 1.28 24.77 -16.13
N ILE A 302 0.18 25.35 -15.62
CA ILE A 302 0.16 26.28 -14.48
C ILE A 302 0.12 25.48 -13.18
N TYR A 303 -0.77 24.49 -13.14
CA TYR A 303 -0.99 23.66 -11.97
C TYR A 303 -1.46 22.29 -12.40
N GLN A 304 -0.86 21.23 -11.84
CA GLN A 304 -1.34 19.87 -11.98
C GLN A 304 -1.29 19.20 -10.62
N GLY A 305 -2.43 18.66 -10.19
CA GLY A 305 -2.55 18.09 -8.86
C GLY A 305 -3.87 17.37 -8.66
N SER A 306 -4.11 16.99 -7.41
CA SER A 306 -5.34 16.33 -6.98
C SER A 306 -5.80 16.92 -5.67
N LEU A 307 -7.09 17.20 -5.59
CA LEU A 307 -7.75 17.82 -4.46
C LEU A 307 -8.49 16.76 -3.65
N PRO A 308 -8.16 16.59 -2.36
CA PRO A 308 -8.87 15.63 -1.53
C PRO A 308 -10.35 16.02 -1.37
N PRO A 309 -11.23 15.06 -1.06
CA PRO A 309 -12.60 15.36 -0.64
C PRO A 309 -12.60 16.12 0.70
N GLY A 310 -12.61 17.47 0.63
CA GLY A 310 -12.65 18.42 1.77
C GLY A 310 -11.32 18.59 2.51
N PRO A 311 -11.26 19.38 3.61
CA PRO A 311 -11.57 20.81 3.77
C PRO A 311 -10.43 21.74 3.29
N GLU A 312 -9.51 21.28 2.43
CA GLU A 312 -8.27 22.01 2.07
C GLU A 312 -8.43 23.22 1.13
N TRP A 313 -9.64 23.71 0.93
CA TRP A 313 -9.86 24.95 0.17
C TRP A 313 -9.87 26.15 1.13
N GLY A 314 -8.67 26.55 1.53
CA GLY A 314 -8.45 27.71 2.38
C GLY A 314 -6.96 28.02 2.53
N TYR A 315 -6.45 28.86 1.62
CA TYR A 315 -5.31 29.73 1.88
C TYR A 315 -5.78 31.17 1.78
#